data_AF-A0A8T5PNX6-F1
#
_entry.id   AF-A0A8T5PNX6-F1
#
_cell.length_a   1.000
_cell.length_b   1.000
_cell.length_c   1.000
_cell.angle_alpha   90.00
_cell.angle_beta   90.00
_cell.angle_gamma   90.00
#
_symmetry.space_group_name_H-M   'P 1'
#
loop_
_entity.id
_entity.type
_entity.pdbx_description
1 polymer ?
#
loop_
_entity_poly.entity_id
_entity_poly.type
_entity_poly.pdbx_seq_one_letter_code
_entity_poly.pdbx_strand_id
1 'polypeptide(L)'
;MKKPYTQQQVEKILNPTIKKWFFTRFKSFSLPQLYGVIPIHQRENILVSAPTGATKTLTGFLAILNELVDSAEKGILEDKIYAVYISPLKALNTDI
;
A
#
# COMPACT_ATOMS: atom_id res chain seq x y z
N MET A 1 -3.67 22.43 1.89
CA MET A 1 -3.38 20.99 2.12
C MET A 1 -3.97 20.18 0.98
N LYS A 2 -3.29 19.13 0.48
CA LYS A 2 -3.90 18.20 -0.49
C LYS A 2 -5.13 17.55 0.14
N LYS A 3 -6.21 17.37 -0.64
CA LYS A 3 -7.39 16.60 -0.21
C LYS A 3 -7.09 15.10 -0.36
N PRO A 4 -7.64 14.23 0.50
CA PRO A 4 -7.49 12.79 0.33
C PRO A 4 -8.22 12.35 -0.93
N TYR A 5 -7.77 11.25 -1.54
CA TYR A 5 -8.55 10.58 -2.57
C TYR A 5 -9.78 9.93 -1.93
N THR A 6 -10.84 9.74 -2.72
CA THR A 6 -12.03 9.04 -2.26
C THR A 6 -11.76 7.54 -2.19
N GLN A 7 -12.52 6.83 -1.37
CA GLN A 7 -12.47 5.37 -1.30
C GLN A 7 -12.64 4.74 -2.69
N GLN A 8 -13.62 5.20 -3.48
CA GLN A 8 -13.86 4.70 -4.84
C GLN A 8 -12.66 4.89 -5.78
N GLN A 9 -11.92 5.99 -5.66
CA GLN A 9 -10.71 6.22 -6.45
C GLN A 9 -9.62 5.20 -6.10
N VAL A 10 -9.41 4.93 -4.81
CA VAL A 10 -8.42 3.94 -4.37
C VAL A 10 -8.86 2.53 -4.78
N GLU A 11 -10.13 2.17 -4.59
CA GLU A 11 -10.64 0.85 -4.99
C GLU A 11 -10.49 0.57 -6.48
N LYS A 12 -10.58 1.59 -7.32
CA LYS A 12 -10.51 1.46 -8.78
C LYS A 12 -9.12 1.06 -9.27
N ILE A 13 -8.06 1.44 -8.55
CA ILE A 13 -6.69 1.11 -8.92
C ILE A 13 -6.21 -0.22 -8.31
N LEU A 14 -6.96 -0.79 -7.37
CA LEU A 14 -6.57 -2.04 -6.75
C LEU A 14 -6.90 -3.24 -7.65
N ASN A 15 -5.94 -4.15 -7.77
CA ASN A 15 -6.12 -5.49 -8.29
C ASN A 15 -7.31 -6.17 -7.56
N PRO A 16 -8.21 -6.89 -8.27
CA PRO A 16 -9.37 -7.52 -7.66
C PRO A 16 -9.04 -8.46 -6.49
N THR A 17 -7.94 -9.21 -6.57
CA THR A 17 -7.46 -10.11 -5.53
C THR A 17 -7.05 -9.34 -4.28
N ILE A 18 -6.29 -8.26 -4.44
CA ILE A 18 -5.87 -7.38 -3.33
C ILE A 18 -7.06 -6.62 -2.74
N LYS A 19 -7.98 -6.12 -3.57
CA LYS A 19 -9.20 -5.46 -3.12
C LYS A 19 -10.04 -6.39 -2.26
N LYS A 20 -10.30 -7.62 -2.73
CA LYS A 20 -11.05 -8.63 -1.98
C LYS A 20 -10.35 -8.94 -0.65
N TRP A 21 -9.04 -9.21 -0.69
CA TRP A 21 -8.24 -9.47 0.51
C TRP A 21 -8.35 -8.33 1.53
N PHE A 22 -8.23 -7.07 1.09
CA PHE A 22 -8.32 -5.91 1.97
C PHE A 22 -9.66 -5.83 2.69
N PHE A 23 -10.77 -5.90 1.95
CA PHE A 23 -12.11 -5.77 2.52
C PHE A 23 -12.58 -6.99 3.33
N THR A 24 -11.89 -8.13 3.24
CA THR A 24 -12.12 -9.24 4.17
C THR A 24 -11.52 -9.02 5.56
N ARG A 25 -10.57 -8.07 5.70
CA ARG A 25 -9.89 -7.78 6.97
C ARG A 25 -10.22 -6.39 7.53
N PHE A 26 -10.49 -5.43 6.65
CA PHE A 26 -10.71 -4.03 7.02
C PHE A 26 -12.04 -3.52 6.47
N LYS A 27 -12.73 -2.68 7.24
CA LYS A 27 -14.03 -2.11 6.85
C LYS A 27 -13.90 -1.04 5.76
N SER A 28 -12.85 -0.22 5.82
CA SER A 28 -12.59 0.90 4.92
C SER A 28 -11.12 1.26 4.92
N PHE A 29 -10.69 2.07 3.95
CA PHE A 29 -9.35 2.65 3.97
C PHE A 29 -9.20 3.65 5.12
N SER A 30 -8.02 3.65 5.73
CA SER A 30 -7.61 4.68 6.67
C SER A 30 -7.26 5.98 5.94
N LEU A 31 -7.22 7.09 6.67
CA LEU A 31 -6.87 8.38 6.09
C LEU A 31 -5.46 8.37 5.44
N PRO A 32 -4.40 7.79 6.04
CA PRO A 32 -3.11 7.66 5.37
C PRO A 32 -3.16 6.84 4.08
N GLN A 33 -3.99 5.80 4.00
CA GLN A 33 -4.16 5.02 2.77
C GLN A 33 -4.83 5.84 1.67
N LEU A 34 -5.87 6.60 2.02
CA LEU A 34 -6.55 7.53 1.10
C LEU A 34 -5.64 8.65 0.58
N TYR A 35 -4.55 8.97 1.28
CA TYR A 35 -3.54 9.90 0.79
C TYR A 35 -2.43 9.23 -0.01
N GLY A 36 -1.98 8.05 0.41
CA GLY A 36 -0.71 7.49 -0.04
C GLY A 36 -0.80 6.41 -1.11
N VAL A 37 -1.88 5.61 -1.16
CA VAL A 37 -1.90 4.44 -2.05
C VAL A 37 -1.80 4.81 -3.52
N ILE A 38 -2.59 5.81 -3.97
CA ILE A 38 -2.57 6.25 -5.37
C ILE A 38 -1.23 6.89 -5.75
N PRO A 39 -0.66 7.85 -5.00
CA PRO A 39 0.66 8.41 -5.34
C PRO A 39 1.78 7.35 -5.38
N ILE A 40 1.79 6.39 -4.44
CA ILE A 40 2.79 5.31 -4.46
C ILE A 40 2.61 4.43 -5.70
N HIS A 41 1.37 4.08 -6.04
CA HIS A 41 1.06 3.34 -7.28
C HIS A 41 1.53 4.12 -8.53
N GLN A 42 1.40 5.44 -8.52
CA GLN A 42 1.89 6.35 -9.56
C GLN A 42 3.41 6.58 -9.53
N ARG A 43 4.14 5.87 -8.66
CA ARG A 43 5.60 5.98 -8.49
C ARG A 43 6.06 7.36 -8.00
N GLU A 44 5.20 8.09 -7.30
CA GLU A 44 5.56 9.33 -6.63
C GLU A 44 6.23 9.07 -5.27
N ASN A 45 7.27 9.85 -4.96
CA ASN A 45 7.85 9.89 -3.62
C ASN A 45 6.90 10.62 -2.66
N ILE A 46 6.57 9.99 -1.53
CA ILE A 46 5.69 10.60 -0.53
C ILE A 46 6.27 10.51 0.89
N LEU A 47 5.89 11.48 1.72
CA LEU A 47 6.09 11.45 3.17
C LEU A 47 4.73 11.40 3.87
N VAL A 48 4.47 10.29 4.56
CA VAL A 48 3.24 10.11 5.34
C VAL A 48 3.52 10.40 6.81
N SER A 49 3.09 11.57 7.29
CA SER A 49 3.11 11.92 8.70
C SER A 49 1.71 11.70 9.30
N ALA A 50 1.58 10.71 10.18
CA ALA A 50 0.34 10.39 10.87
C ALA A 50 0.65 9.77 12.25
N PRO A 51 -0.30 9.76 13.20
CA PRO A 51 -0.12 9.12 14.51
C PRO A 51 0.26 7.63 14.42
N THR A 52 0.84 7.09 15.50
CA THR A 52 1.01 5.63 15.65
C THR A 52 -0.35 4.93 15.61
N GLY A 53 -0.39 3.68 15.13
CA GLY A 53 -1.65 2.95 14.90
C GLY A 53 -2.44 3.40 13.66
N ALA A 54 -2.09 4.51 13.00
CA ALA A 54 -2.79 5.01 11.80
C ALA A 54 -2.50 4.20 10.51
N THR A 55 -2.01 2.97 10.60
CA THR A 55 -1.75 2.05 9.46
C THR A 55 -0.79 2.57 8.38
N LYS A 56 0.15 3.48 8.72
CA LYS A 56 1.14 4.04 7.80
C LYS A 56 1.94 2.97 7.02
N THR A 57 2.34 1.90 7.72
CA THR A 57 3.05 0.78 7.11
C THR A 57 2.20 0.12 6.02
N LEU A 58 0.94 -0.21 6.35
CA LEU A 58 0.02 -0.81 5.39
C LEU A 58 -0.28 0.12 4.19
N THR A 59 -0.19 1.44 4.31
CA THR A 59 -0.30 2.35 3.15
C THR A 59 0.74 2.02 2.08
N GLY A 60 2.01 1.86 2.47
CA GLY A 60 3.08 1.52 1.53
C GLY A 60 2.96 0.09 1.01
N PHE A 61 2.78 -0.86 1.93
CA PHE A 61 2.67 -2.28 1.57
C PHE A 61 1.44 -2.59 0.70
N LEU A 62 0.31 -1.92 0.89
CA LEU A 62 -0.87 -2.13 0.06
C LEU A 62 -0.59 -1.79 -1.41
N ALA A 63 0.08 -0.68 -1.68
CA ALA A 63 0.47 -0.33 -3.05
C ALA A 63 1.52 -1.30 -3.61
N ILE A 64 2.50 -1.73 -2.81
CA ILE A 64 3.52 -2.71 -3.25
C ILE A 64 2.88 -4.06 -3.58
N LEU A 65 2.05 -4.60 -2.69
CA LEU A 65 1.35 -5.87 -2.90
C LEU A 65 0.43 -5.81 -4.14
N ASN A 66 -0.20 -4.65 -4.37
CA ASN A 66 -0.98 -4.42 -5.58
C ASN A 66 -0.17 -4.64 -6.86
N GLU A 67 1.01 -4.01 -6.95
CA GLU A 67 1.89 -4.14 -8.10
C GLU A 67 2.44 -5.55 -8.28
N LEU A 68 2.77 -6.23 -7.17
CA LEU A 68 3.31 -7.59 -7.19
C LEU A 68 2.27 -8.60 -7.70
N VAL A 69 1.04 -8.51 -7.21
CA VAL A 69 -0.05 -9.39 -7.66
C VAL A 69 -0.43 -9.08 -9.11
N ASP A 70 -0.53 -7.81 -9.49
CA ASP A 70 -0.75 -7.42 -10.89
C ASP A 70 0.34 -7.97 -11.82
N SER A 71 1.59 -7.92 -11.39
CA SER A 71 2.73 -8.44 -12.16
C SER A 71 2.70 -9.96 -12.26
N ALA A 72 2.32 -10.65 -11.18
CA ALA A 72 2.18 -12.10 -11.15
C ALA A 72 1.07 -12.58 -12.11
N GLU A 73 -0.10 -11.95 -12.06
CA GLU A 73 -1.24 -12.29 -12.92
C GLU A 73 -0.95 -12.02 -14.40
N LYS A 74 -0.11 -11.02 -14.71
CA LYS A 74 0.36 -10.73 -16.07
C LYS A 74 1.53 -11.61 -16.54
N GLY A 75 2.07 -12.47 -15.67
CA GLY A 75 3.22 -13.31 -15.99
C GLY A 75 4.54 -12.56 -16.18
N ILE A 76 4.66 -11.35 -15.62
CA ILE A 76 5.85 -10.48 -15.72
C ILE A 76 6.59 -10.31 -14.38
N LEU A 77 6.15 -11.03 -13.35
CA LEU A 77 6.88 -11.09 -12.09
C LEU A 77 8.10 -12.00 -12.26
N GLU A 78 9.28 -11.44 -12.08
CA GLU A 78 10.58 -12.08 -12.18
C GLU A 78 11.12 -12.43 -10.79
N ASP A 79 12.12 -13.30 -10.72
CA ASP A 79 12.84 -13.58 -9.48
C ASP A 79 13.86 -12.47 -9.17
N LYS A 80 13.37 -11.37 -8.60
CA LYS A 80 14.19 -10.21 -8.18
C LYS A 80 13.56 -9.45 -7.02
N ILE A 81 14.32 -8.49 -6.47
CA ILE A 81 13.85 -7.61 -5.40
C ILE A 81 13.00 -6.47 -5.98
N TYR A 82 11.77 -6.33 -5.49
CA TYR A 82 10.82 -5.28 -5.91
C TYR A 82 10.60 -4.17 -4.88
N ALA A 83 10.88 -4.45 -3.60
CA ALA A 83 10.71 -3.51 -2.51
C ALA A 83 11.80 -3.70 -1.45
N VAL A 84 12.28 -2.59 -0.91
CA VAL A 84 13.21 -2.57 0.22
C VAL A 84 12.54 -1.79 1.34
N TYR A 85 12.29 -2.47 2.45
CA TYR A 85 11.79 -1.85 3.67
C TYR A 85 12.97 -1.57 4.62
N ILE A 86 13.04 -0.35 5.14
CA ILE A 86 14.12 0.08 6.04
C ILE A 86 13.47 0.60 7.33
N SER A 87 13.85 -0.01 8.45
CA SER A 87 13.45 0.43 9.79
C SER A 87 14.69 0.85 10.60
N PRO A 88 14.60 1.89 11.45
CA PRO A 88 15.67 2.26 12.35
C PRO A 88 15.85 1.27 13.53
N LEU A 89 14.90 0.35 13.74
CA LEU A 89 14.90 -0.61 14.86
C LEU A 89 14.79 -2.04 14.35
N LYS A 90 15.67 -2.91 14.86
CA LYS A 90 15.73 -4.33 14.49
C LYS A 90 14.44 -5.10 14.87
N ALA A 91 13.84 -4.80 16.02
CA ALA A 91 12.61 -5.46 16.46
C ALA A 91 11.45 -5.26 15.47
N LEU A 92 11.35 -4.05 14.89
CA LEU A 92 10.32 -3.72 13.90
C LEU A 92 10.48 -4.47 12.56
N ASN A 93 11.66 -5.01 12.26
CA ASN A 93 11.84 -5.84 11.05
C ASN A 93 11.16 -7.20 11.19
N THR A 94 10.95 -7.70 12.41
CA THR A 94 10.32 -9.00 12.67
C THR A 94 8.80 -8.88 12.81
N ASP A 95 8.29 -7.67 13.08
CA ASP A 95 6.87 -7.39 13.32
C ASP A 95 6.07 -7.04 12.05
N ILE A 96 6.73 -6.98 10.88
CA ILE A 96 6.13 -6.55 9.60
C ILE A 96 5.86 -7.73 8.66
#